data_AF-A0A2A4X0D5-F1
#
_entry.id   AF-A0A2A4X0D5-F1
#
_cell.length_a   1.000
_cell.length_b   1.000
_cell.length_c   1.000
_cell.angle_alpha   90.00
_cell.angle_beta   90.00
_cell.angle_gamma   90.00
#
_symmetry.space_group_name_H-M   'P 1'
#
loop_
_entity.id
_entity.type
_entity.pdbx_description
1 polymer ?
#
loop_
_entity_poly.entity_id
_entity_poly.type
_entity_poly.pdbx_seq_one_letter_code
_entity_poly.pdbx_strand_id
1 'polypeptide(L)'
;MKQEKNVMPYSPDWPKQFESIEKQIRPALKESFVAIHHVGSTSVPDLAAKPIIDIIAEVKHLSFDHAPLLKLNFAYRGGFGLPFRKSFTYRSNDLNVNLHVFEHDDPEVELNLMLRDHLRKDTADREAYEQLKYRLASDEECDKKNGSLYRKYTLDKHPFLEDILKKLGFDRQRLVLCAHYADWNGARAMRLKYCPLESKEISNDTQHTHLVFYKATTVIGYVHVEFKSREKTKIHTLVIDHPYQNLGYEKELKRLIEKWLKIKLKGESDA
;
A
#
# COMPACT_ATOMS: atom_id res chain seq x y z
N MET A 1 -14.97 -9.68 23.54
CA MET A 1 -13.74 -10.50 23.47
C MET A 1 -12.81 -9.91 22.42
N LYS A 2 -11.60 -9.47 22.79
CA LYS A 2 -10.56 -9.06 21.84
C LYS A 2 -10.09 -10.31 21.08
N GLN A 3 -10.63 -10.57 19.89
CA GLN A 3 -9.97 -11.46 18.94
C GLN A 3 -8.65 -10.79 18.48
N GLU A 4 -7.69 -11.62 18.05
CA GLU A 4 -6.44 -11.28 17.34
C GLU A 4 -5.15 -11.50 18.13
N LYS A 5 -4.81 -12.78 18.33
CA LYS A 5 -3.44 -13.31 18.21
C LYS A 5 -3.49 -14.46 17.19
N ASN A 6 -3.72 -14.13 15.91
CA ASN A 6 -4.29 -15.07 14.92
C ASN A 6 -3.36 -15.39 13.73
N VAL A 7 -2.04 -15.51 13.92
CA VAL A 7 -1.22 -16.15 12.87
C VAL A 7 -1.40 -17.66 13.00
N MET A 8 -2.00 -18.27 11.99
CA MET A 8 -2.35 -19.70 12.00
C MET A 8 -1.67 -20.44 10.84
N PRO A 9 -1.45 -21.76 10.96
CA PRO A 9 -0.91 -22.57 9.87
C PRO A 9 -1.67 -22.36 8.57
N TYR A 10 -0.99 -22.61 7.44
CA TYR A 10 -1.61 -22.51 6.13
C TYR A 10 -2.89 -23.35 6.05
N SER A 11 -3.94 -22.77 5.47
CA SER A 11 -5.19 -23.48 5.19
C SER A 11 -5.37 -23.69 3.68
N PRO A 12 -5.60 -24.93 3.21
CA PRO A 12 -5.91 -25.21 1.81
C PRO A 12 -7.29 -24.67 1.38
N ASP A 13 -8.08 -24.13 2.31
CA ASP A 13 -9.35 -23.46 1.98
C ASP A 13 -9.16 -21.99 1.59
N TRP A 14 -8.02 -21.35 1.88
CA TRP A 14 -7.78 -19.96 1.50
C TRP A 14 -7.85 -19.72 -0.03
N PRO A 15 -7.28 -20.57 -0.89
CA PRO A 15 -7.49 -20.45 -2.34
C PRO A 15 -8.96 -20.58 -2.74
N LYS A 16 -9.73 -21.49 -2.12
CA LYS A 16 -11.16 -21.66 -2.40
C LYS A 16 -11.98 -20.44 -1.96
N GLN A 17 -11.63 -19.85 -0.82
CA GLN A 17 -12.24 -18.60 -0.34
C GLN A 17 -11.96 -17.44 -1.30
N PHE A 18 -10.72 -17.35 -1.80
CA PHE A 18 -10.35 -16.40 -2.85
C PHE A 18 -11.18 -16.62 -4.13
N GLU A 19 -11.23 -17.83 -4.67
CA GLU A 19 -11.99 -18.13 -5.90
C GLU A 19 -13.49 -17.81 -5.74
N SER A 20 -14.06 -18.08 -4.57
CA SER A 20 -15.47 -17.79 -4.25
C SER A 20 -15.75 -16.29 -4.26
N ILE A 21 -14.89 -15.48 -3.63
CA ILE A 21 -15.09 -14.02 -3.59
C ILE A 21 -14.71 -13.35 -4.91
N GLU A 22 -13.73 -13.87 -5.65
CA GLU A 22 -13.37 -13.39 -6.99
C GLU A 22 -14.57 -13.46 -7.94
N LYS A 23 -15.33 -14.56 -7.91
CA LYS A 23 -16.56 -14.75 -8.72
C LYS A 23 -17.64 -13.69 -8.42
N GLN A 24 -17.61 -13.08 -7.24
CA GLN A 24 -18.52 -11.98 -6.87
C GLN A 24 -17.96 -10.61 -7.25
N ILE A 25 -16.65 -10.39 -7.06
CA ILE A 25 -15.98 -9.12 -7.36
C ILE A 25 -15.94 -8.86 -8.86
N ARG A 26 -15.61 -9.87 -9.68
CA ARG A 26 -15.41 -9.69 -11.13
C ARG A 26 -16.63 -9.07 -11.83
N PRO A 27 -17.87 -9.56 -11.65
CA PRO A 27 -19.06 -8.91 -12.22
C PRO A 27 -19.32 -7.49 -11.68
N ALA A 28 -18.94 -7.21 -10.43
CA ALA A 28 -19.10 -5.90 -9.81
C ALA A 28 -18.21 -4.82 -10.46
N LEU A 29 -17.09 -5.21 -11.06
CA LEU A 29 -16.18 -4.32 -11.79
C LEU A 29 -16.59 -4.06 -13.25
N LYS A 30 -17.53 -4.85 -13.79
CA LYS A 30 -18.13 -4.69 -15.13
C LYS A 30 -17.10 -4.43 -16.25
N GLU A 31 -17.31 -3.40 -17.08
CA GLU A 31 -16.47 -3.02 -18.21
C GLU A 31 -15.10 -2.47 -17.81
N SER A 32 -14.93 -2.11 -16.53
CA SER A 32 -13.66 -1.63 -15.98
C SER A 32 -12.71 -2.76 -15.61
N PHE A 33 -13.18 -4.00 -15.46
CA PHE A 33 -12.35 -5.16 -15.10
C PHE A 33 -11.19 -5.40 -16.09
N VAL A 34 -10.00 -5.67 -15.53
CA VAL A 34 -8.83 -6.13 -16.28
C VAL A 34 -8.33 -7.48 -15.74
N ALA A 35 -8.01 -7.55 -14.46
CA ALA A 35 -7.51 -8.77 -13.81
C ALA A 35 -7.83 -8.78 -12.30
N ILE A 36 -7.82 -9.96 -11.68
CA ILE A 36 -7.87 -10.14 -10.23
C ILE A 36 -6.79 -11.13 -9.82
N HIS A 37 -6.11 -10.84 -8.70
CA HIS A 37 -5.00 -11.62 -8.17
C HIS A 37 -5.19 -11.91 -6.68
N HIS A 38 -4.99 -13.17 -6.29
CA HIS A 38 -4.77 -13.51 -4.88
C HIS A 38 -3.33 -13.12 -4.52
N VAL A 39 -3.19 -12.26 -3.51
CA VAL A 39 -1.90 -11.78 -3.01
C VAL A 39 -1.81 -11.94 -1.49
N GLY A 40 -0.74 -11.42 -0.89
CA GLY A 40 -0.50 -11.56 0.55
C GLY A 40 -0.16 -13.00 0.97
N SER A 41 -0.02 -13.22 2.27
CA SER A 41 0.46 -14.52 2.78
C SER A 41 -0.52 -15.67 2.53
N THR A 42 -1.83 -15.42 2.50
CA THR A 42 -2.83 -16.49 2.27
C THR A 42 -2.79 -17.05 0.85
N SER A 43 -2.12 -16.37 -0.07
CA SER A 43 -1.88 -16.83 -1.44
C SER A 43 -0.66 -17.72 -1.60
N VAL A 44 0.14 -17.92 -0.54
CA VAL A 44 1.38 -18.71 -0.58
C VAL A 44 1.14 -20.04 0.14
N PRO A 45 1.16 -21.19 -0.56
CA PRO A 45 1.06 -22.50 0.07
C PRO A 45 2.12 -22.71 1.15
N ASP A 46 1.71 -23.39 2.23
CA ASP A 46 2.50 -23.72 3.42
C ASP A 46 3.00 -22.51 4.24
N LEU A 47 2.53 -21.30 3.96
CA LEU A 47 2.89 -20.10 4.73
C LEU A 47 1.81 -19.74 5.75
N ALA A 48 2.13 -19.81 7.04
CA ALA A 48 1.22 -19.38 8.10
C ALA A 48 0.84 -17.90 7.98
N ALA A 49 -0.41 -17.54 8.25
CA ALA A 49 -0.90 -16.17 8.02
C ALA A 49 -2.00 -15.79 9.00
N LYS A 50 -2.30 -14.49 9.07
CA LYS A 50 -3.61 -14.05 9.57
C LYS A 50 -4.67 -14.48 8.52
N PRO A 51 -5.82 -15.06 8.92
CA PRO A 51 -6.83 -15.57 7.99
C PRO A 51 -7.64 -14.44 7.34
N ILE A 52 -6.95 -13.64 6.52
CA ILE A 52 -7.51 -12.54 5.74
C ILE A 52 -7.04 -12.75 4.30
N ILE A 53 -8.00 -12.81 3.37
CA ILE A 53 -7.72 -12.93 1.95
C ILE A 53 -7.38 -11.54 1.41
N ASP A 54 -6.14 -11.35 0.97
CA ASP A 54 -5.71 -10.11 0.32
C ASP A 54 -5.86 -10.26 -1.20
N ILE A 55 -6.58 -9.33 -1.83
CA ILE A 55 -6.91 -9.37 -3.25
C ILE A 55 -6.47 -8.07 -3.89
N ILE A 56 -5.82 -8.19 -5.05
CA ILE A 56 -5.62 -7.07 -5.97
C ILE A 56 -6.58 -7.22 -7.13
N ALA A 57 -7.33 -6.17 -7.46
CA ALA A 57 -8.07 -6.06 -8.71
C ALA A 57 -7.48 -4.93 -9.55
N GLU A 58 -7.21 -5.23 -10.81
CA GLU A 58 -6.82 -4.24 -11.82
C GLU A 58 -8.04 -3.78 -12.59
N VAL A 59 -8.18 -2.47 -12.72
CA VAL A 59 -9.23 -1.83 -13.51
C VAL A 59 -8.62 -0.91 -14.57
N LYS A 60 -9.38 -0.60 -15.63
CA LYS A 60 -8.95 0.36 -16.66
C LYS A 60 -8.73 1.75 -16.08
N HIS A 61 -9.67 2.21 -15.25
CA HIS A 61 -9.64 3.52 -14.61
C HIS A 61 -10.19 3.45 -13.19
N LEU A 62 -9.56 4.16 -12.25
CA LEU A 62 -10.05 4.23 -10.87
C LEU A 62 -11.38 4.99 -10.73
N SER A 63 -11.84 5.69 -11.77
CA SER A 63 -13.14 6.36 -11.81
C SER A 63 -14.34 5.41 -11.96
N PHE A 64 -14.14 4.09 -11.98
CA PHE A 64 -15.23 3.13 -12.09
C PHE A 64 -16.28 3.26 -10.97
N ASP A 65 -17.52 2.91 -11.28
CA ASP A 65 -18.62 2.81 -10.33
C ASP A 65 -18.39 1.62 -9.38
N HIS A 66 -18.10 1.92 -8.12
CA HIS A 66 -17.89 0.91 -7.09
C HIS A 66 -19.13 0.64 -6.24
N ALA A 67 -20.29 1.24 -6.53
CA ALA A 67 -21.53 0.95 -5.82
C ALA A 67 -21.92 -0.55 -5.84
N PRO A 68 -21.64 -1.32 -6.91
CA PRO A 68 -21.84 -2.77 -6.88
C PRO A 68 -21.02 -3.50 -5.81
N LEU A 69 -19.79 -3.05 -5.52
CA LEU A 69 -18.98 -3.62 -4.42
C LEU A 69 -19.62 -3.33 -3.06
N LEU A 70 -20.18 -2.13 -2.87
CA LEU A 70 -20.88 -1.78 -1.63
C LEU A 70 -22.11 -2.67 -1.41
N LYS A 71 -22.84 -3.00 -2.47
CA LYS A 71 -23.98 -3.94 -2.43
C LYS A 71 -23.57 -5.38 -2.06
N LEU A 72 -22.29 -5.73 -2.26
CA LEU A 72 -21.69 -7.00 -1.82
C LEU A 72 -21.11 -6.90 -0.39
N ASN A 73 -21.50 -5.88 0.39
CA ASN A 73 -21.03 -5.62 1.75
C ASN A 73 -19.54 -5.28 1.87
N PHE A 74 -18.88 -4.86 0.79
CA PHE A 74 -17.55 -4.26 0.89
C PHE A 74 -17.66 -2.83 1.42
N ALA A 75 -16.94 -2.52 2.50
CA ALA A 75 -16.81 -1.16 3.00
C ALA A 75 -15.64 -0.46 2.31
N TYR A 76 -15.89 0.72 1.72
CA TYR A 76 -14.84 1.56 1.12
C TYR A 76 -13.94 2.19 2.20
N ARG A 77 -12.63 2.23 1.93
CA ARG A 77 -11.57 2.69 2.84
C ARG A 77 -10.60 3.70 2.19
N GLY A 78 -10.98 4.27 1.04
CA GLY A 78 -10.14 5.23 0.32
C GLY A 78 -8.84 4.62 -0.22
N GLY A 79 -7.82 5.46 -0.41
CA GLY A 79 -6.50 5.03 -0.85
C GLY A 79 -5.65 4.39 0.25
N PHE A 80 -6.02 4.59 1.52
CA PHE A 80 -5.36 4.02 2.70
C PHE A 80 -3.83 4.17 2.67
N GLY A 81 -3.33 5.36 2.35
CA GLY A 81 -1.89 5.68 2.27
C GLY A 81 -1.26 5.55 0.87
N LEU A 82 -2.01 5.12 -0.14
CA LEU A 82 -1.57 5.07 -1.53
C LEU A 82 -2.42 6.01 -2.41
N PRO A 83 -1.81 6.96 -3.16
CA PRO A 83 -2.53 7.97 -3.95
C PRO A 83 -3.46 7.40 -5.04
N PHE A 84 -3.06 6.28 -5.65
CA PHE A 84 -3.72 5.71 -6.83
C PHE A 84 -4.32 4.34 -6.52
N ARG A 85 -4.98 4.25 -5.37
CA ARG A 85 -5.66 3.02 -4.92
C ARG A 85 -7.09 3.32 -4.48
N LYS A 86 -8.00 2.39 -4.74
CA LYS A 86 -9.25 2.26 -3.97
C LYS A 86 -9.20 0.99 -3.13
N SER A 87 -9.37 1.12 -1.82
CA SER A 87 -9.32 -0.02 -0.89
C SER A 87 -10.70 -0.31 -0.33
N PHE A 88 -11.00 -1.59 -0.16
CA PHE A 88 -12.23 -2.07 0.42
C PHE A 88 -11.97 -3.19 1.43
N THR A 89 -12.87 -3.34 2.40
CA THR A 89 -12.83 -4.45 3.36
C THR A 89 -14.17 -5.16 3.41
N TYR A 90 -14.15 -6.48 3.33
CA TYR A 90 -15.27 -7.34 3.68
C TYR A 90 -14.93 -8.09 4.98
N ARG A 91 -15.86 -8.11 5.93
CA ARG A 91 -15.69 -8.78 7.23
C ARG A 91 -16.96 -9.55 7.56
N SER A 92 -16.84 -10.85 7.78
CA SER A 92 -17.90 -11.71 8.30
C SER A 92 -17.34 -12.69 9.33
N ASN A 93 -18.18 -13.55 9.90
CA ASN A 93 -17.74 -14.58 10.84
C ASN A 93 -16.78 -15.59 10.21
N ASP A 94 -16.96 -15.88 8.92
CA ASP A 94 -16.26 -16.98 8.23
C ASP A 94 -15.23 -16.49 7.20
N LEU A 95 -15.30 -15.23 6.77
CA LEU A 95 -14.46 -14.68 5.71
C LEU A 95 -14.10 -13.21 5.96
N ASN A 96 -12.79 -12.93 5.88
CA ASN A 96 -12.26 -11.57 5.92
C ASN A 96 -11.47 -11.31 4.65
N VAL A 97 -11.77 -10.20 3.95
CA VAL A 97 -11.11 -9.84 2.68
C VAL A 97 -10.63 -8.40 2.70
N ASN A 98 -9.38 -8.18 2.29
CA ASN A 98 -8.90 -6.87 1.87
C ASN A 98 -8.88 -6.85 0.34
N LEU A 99 -9.62 -5.92 -0.25
CA LEU A 99 -9.61 -5.72 -1.70
C LEU A 99 -8.91 -4.40 -1.99
N HIS A 100 -7.83 -4.47 -2.77
CA HIS A 100 -7.05 -3.35 -3.25
C HIS A 100 -7.28 -3.22 -4.75
N VAL A 101 -7.81 -2.08 -5.18
CA VAL A 101 -8.10 -1.82 -6.59
C VAL A 101 -7.12 -0.78 -7.11
N PHE A 102 -6.44 -1.12 -8.20
CA PHE A 102 -5.46 -0.30 -8.89
C PHE A 102 -5.80 -0.15 -10.37
N GLU A 103 -5.27 0.89 -11.03
CA GLU A 103 -5.29 0.91 -12.49
C GLU A 103 -4.37 -0.20 -13.04
N HIS A 104 -4.66 -0.68 -14.25
CA HIS A 104 -3.81 -1.64 -14.92
C HIS A 104 -2.37 -1.13 -15.05
N ASP A 105 -1.39 -2.03 -14.86
CA ASP A 105 0.06 -1.72 -14.85
C ASP A 105 0.52 -0.82 -13.69
N ASP A 106 -0.27 -0.67 -12.63
CA ASP A 106 0.18 0.01 -11.42
C ASP A 106 1.36 -0.75 -10.76
N PRO A 107 2.42 -0.05 -10.33
CA PRO A 107 3.61 -0.67 -9.74
C PRO A 107 3.34 -1.48 -8.47
N GLU A 108 2.27 -1.19 -7.73
CA GLU A 108 1.90 -1.97 -6.54
C GLU A 108 1.40 -3.38 -6.91
N VAL A 109 0.85 -3.55 -8.12
CA VAL A 109 0.44 -4.87 -8.62
C VAL A 109 1.67 -5.75 -8.81
N GLU A 110 2.64 -5.28 -9.60
CA GLU A 110 3.89 -6.00 -9.87
C GLU A 110 4.64 -6.32 -8.58
N LEU A 111 4.77 -5.34 -7.67
CA LEU A 111 5.42 -5.51 -6.36
C LEU A 111 4.82 -6.69 -5.58
N ASN A 112 3.49 -6.74 -5.46
CA ASN A 112 2.81 -7.77 -4.68
C ASN A 112 2.87 -9.15 -5.36
N LEU A 113 2.81 -9.20 -6.69
CA LEU A 113 2.97 -10.43 -7.46
C LEU A 113 4.38 -11.00 -7.33
N MET A 114 5.41 -10.15 -7.43
CA MET A 114 6.81 -10.54 -7.23
C MET A 114 7.04 -11.15 -5.86
N LEU A 115 6.56 -10.50 -4.78
CA LEU A 115 6.66 -11.04 -3.42
C LEU A 115 5.95 -12.39 -3.28
N ARG A 116 4.71 -12.51 -3.77
CA ARG A 116 3.94 -13.75 -3.73
C ARG A 116 4.69 -14.87 -4.45
N ASP A 117 5.06 -14.63 -5.70
CA ASP A 117 5.60 -15.67 -6.58
C ASP A 117 7.00 -16.09 -6.14
N HIS A 118 7.77 -15.19 -5.53
CA HIS A 118 9.01 -15.52 -4.86
C HIS A 118 8.79 -16.42 -3.65
N LEU A 119 7.91 -16.04 -2.72
CA LEU A 119 7.63 -16.83 -1.51
C LEU A 119 6.97 -18.19 -1.82
N ARG A 120 6.38 -18.38 -3.00
CA ARG A 120 5.92 -19.69 -3.48
C ARG A 120 7.06 -20.61 -3.94
N LYS A 121 8.17 -20.03 -4.40
CA LYS A 121 9.30 -20.77 -5.01
C LYS A 121 10.45 -20.96 -4.03
N ASP A 122 10.78 -19.94 -3.24
CA ASP A 122 11.92 -19.93 -2.33
C ASP A 122 11.46 -20.36 -0.92
N THR A 123 11.70 -21.63 -0.60
CA THR A 123 11.29 -22.21 0.69
C THR A 123 12.02 -21.57 1.87
N ALA A 124 13.30 -21.20 1.70
CA ALA A 124 14.09 -20.61 2.77
C ALA A 124 13.55 -19.21 3.15
N ASP A 125 13.27 -18.37 2.15
CA ASP A 125 12.68 -17.05 2.40
C ASP A 125 11.24 -17.16 2.92
N ARG A 126 10.47 -18.17 2.47
CA ARG A 126 9.13 -18.46 3.01
C ARG A 126 9.18 -18.80 4.50
N GLU A 127 10.06 -19.70 4.91
CA GLU A 127 10.25 -20.11 6.31
C GLU A 127 10.76 -18.95 7.16
N ALA A 128 11.73 -18.17 6.67
CA ALA A 128 12.22 -16.98 7.36
C ALA A 128 11.11 -15.94 7.58
N TYR A 129 10.25 -15.74 6.57
CA TYR A 129 9.11 -14.84 6.69
C TYR A 129 8.06 -15.35 7.67
N GLU A 130 7.82 -16.66 7.69
CA GLU A 130 6.94 -17.30 8.65
C GLU A 130 7.41 -17.07 10.10
N GLN A 131 8.68 -17.37 10.37
CA GLN A 131 9.28 -17.17 11.69
C GLN A 131 9.24 -15.70 12.12
N LEU A 132 9.49 -14.77 11.20
CA LEU A 132 9.31 -13.34 11.45
C LEU A 132 7.87 -13.04 11.89
N LYS A 133 6.86 -13.56 11.18
CA LYS A 133 5.45 -13.31 11.52
C LYS A 133 5.08 -13.88 12.89
N TYR A 134 5.55 -15.06 13.25
CA TYR A 134 5.31 -15.61 14.58
C TYR A 134 5.92 -14.74 15.68
N ARG A 135 7.19 -14.33 15.51
CA ARG A 135 7.85 -13.41 16.45
C ARG A 135 7.08 -12.09 16.58
N LEU A 136 6.73 -11.46 15.47
CA LEU A 136 5.98 -10.19 15.48
C LEU A 136 4.58 -10.33 16.07
N ALA A 137 3.90 -11.47 15.87
CA ALA A 137 2.58 -11.71 16.46
C ALA A 137 2.63 -12.01 17.96
N SER A 138 3.80 -12.41 18.48
CA SER A 138 4.01 -12.62 19.92
C SER A 138 4.23 -11.32 20.71
N ASP A 139 4.60 -10.23 20.02
CA ASP A 139 4.76 -8.90 20.60
C ASP A 139 3.40 -8.34 21.06
N GLU A 140 3.30 -7.92 22.32
CA GLU A 140 2.07 -7.37 22.90
C GLU A 140 1.65 -6.04 22.27
N GLU A 141 2.59 -5.33 21.64
CA GLU A 141 2.34 -4.08 20.93
C GLU A 141 2.05 -4.28 19.45
N CYS A 142 2.04 -5.51 18.94
CA CYS A 142 1.96 -5.80 17.51
C CYS A 142 0.72 -5.21 16.82
N ASP A 143 -0.39 -5.07 17.55
CA ASP A 143 -1.63 -4.50 17.03
C ASP A 143 -1.79 -3.00 17.31
N LYS A 144 -0.86 -2.38 18.05
CA LYS A 144 -0.88 -0.93 18.27
C LYS A 144 -0.50 -0.20 16.98
N LYS A 145 -1.12 0.96 16.78
CA LYS A 145 -0.82 1.85 15.64
C LYS A 145 0.28 2.86 15.95
N ASN A 146 0.46 3.25 17.22
CA ASN A 146 1.51 4.19 17.66
C ASN A 146 1.64 5.46 16.77
N GLY A 147 0.51 6.07 16.41
CA GLY A 147 0.47 7.26 15.55
C GLY A 147 0.66 7.00 14.04
N SER A 148 0.85 5.75 13.61
CA SER A 148 0.85 5.34 12.20
C SER A 148 -0.55 4.97 11.71
N LEU A 149 -0.74 5.02 10.39
CA LEU A 149 -1.92 4.46 9.72
C LEU A 149 -2.03 2.94 9.92
N TYR A 150 -0.87 2.26 9.95
CA TYR A 150 -0.76 0.81 10.00
C TYR A 150 -0.45 0.32 11.42
N ARG A 151 -0.81 -0.94 11.70
CA ARG A 151 -0.42 -1.61 12.95
C ARG A 151 1.07 -1.92 12.93
N LYS A 152 1.72 -1.92 14.09
CA LYS A 152 3.15 -2.24 14.27
C LYS A 152 3.55 -3.55 13.57
N TYR A 153 2.75 -4.60 13.68
CA TYR A 153 2.93 -5.86 12.96
C TYR A 153 3.06 -5.69 11.44
N THR A 154 2.28 -4.78 10.84
CA THR A 154 2.38 -4.51 9.40
C THR A 154 3.67 -3.79 9.07
N LEU A 155 4.06 -2.83 9.91
CA LEU A 155 5.25 -2.01 9.72
C LEU A 155 6.54 -2.84 9.86
N ASP A 156 6.62 -3.68 10.88
CA ASP A 156 7.84 -4.41 11.22
C ASP A 156 8.18 -5.55 10.24
N LYS A 157 7.23 -5.94 9.38
CA LYS A 157 7.50 -6.85 8.25
C LYS A 157 8.24 -6.17 7.11
N HIS A 158 8.20 -4.85 7.03
CA HIS A 158 8.65 -4.10 5.87
C HIS A 158 10.13 -4.33 5.53
N PRO A 159 11.10 -4.29 6.48
CA PRO A 159 12.51 -4.47 6.14
C PRO A 159 12.78 -5.79 5.41
N PHE A 160 12.16 -6.87 5.89
CA PHE A 160 12.29 -8.19 5.28
C PHE A 160 11.73 -8.23 3.85
N LEU A 161 10.55 -7.64 3.64
CA LEU A 161 9.94 -7.59 2.31
C LEU A 161 10.73 -6.68 1.35
N GLU A 162 11.28 -5.59 1.87
CA GLU A 162 12.14 -4.67 1.11
C GLU A 162 13.41 -5.39 0.62
N ASP A 163 14.05 -6.20 1.47
CA ASP A 163 15.24 -6.96 1.10
C ASP A 163 14.94 -8.02 0.04
N ILE A 164 13.77 -8.67 0.10
CA ILE A 164 13.31 -9.55 -0.98
C ILE A 164 13.12 -8.76 -2.28
N LEU A 165 12.48 -7.59 -2.25
CA LEU A 165 12.28 -6.78 -3.45
C LEU A 165 13.61 -6.35 -4.08
N LYS A 166 14.62 -6.01 -3.27
CA LYS A 166 15.98 -5.74 -3.74
C LYS A 166 16.60 -6.99 -4.39
N LYS A 167 16.52 -8.15 -3.74
CA LYS A 167 17.00 -9.44 -4.27
C LYS A 167 16.36 -9.77 -5.62
N LEU A 168 15.08 -9.44 -5.79
CA LEU A 168 14.33 -9.69 -7.02
C LEU A 168 14.52 -8.62 -8.11
N GLY A 169 15.23 -7.52 -7.82
CA GLY A 169 15.44 -6.43 -8.79
C GLY A 169 14.15 -5.67 -9.13
N PHE A 170 13.23 -5.50 -8.19
CA PHE A 170 12.03 -4.67 -8.40
C PHE A 170 12.44 -3.25 -8.78
N ASP A 171 11.99 -2.75 -9.93
CA ASP A 171 12.54 -1.53 -10.53
C ASP A 171 11.48 -0.51 -10.98
N ARG A 172 10.33 -0.46 -10.33
CA ARG A 172 9.27 0.52 -10.65
C ARG A 172 9.39 1.82 -9.85
N GLN A 173 8.66 2.84 -10.30
CA GLN A 173 8.52 4.12 -9.59
C GLN A 173 7.20 4.14 -8.82
N ARG A 174 7.20 4.64 -7.59
CA ARG A 174 5.99 4.64 -6.74
C ARG A 174 5.86 5.96 -6.00
N LEU A 175 4.65 6.51 -5.94
CA LEU A 175 4.32 7.67 -5.12
C LEU A 175 3.51 7.18 -3.91
N VAL A 176 3.96 7.47 -2.70
CA VAL A 176 3.38 6.95 -1.46
C VAL A 176 3.17 8.09 -0.48
N LEU A 177 2.03 8.13 0.22
CA LEU A 177 1.82 9.07 1.32
C LEU A 177 2.62 8.57 2.54
N CYS A 178 3.27 9.47 3.25
CA CYS A 178 4.02 9.11 4.44
C CYS A 178 3.11 8.49 5.51
N ALA A 179 3.16 7.17 5.64
CA ALA A 179 2.34 6.40 6.57
C ALA A 179 3.15 5.31 7.29
N HIS A 180 4.25 4.88 6.70
CA HIS A 180 5.22 3.92 7.22
C HIS A 180 6.43 4.63 7.84
N TYR A 181 7.14 3.98 8.78
CA TYR A 181 8.38 4.53 9.36
C TYR A 181 9.44 4.82 8.29
N ALA A 182 9.56 3.94 7.29
CA ALA A 182 10.44 4.12 6.13
C ALA A 182 10.11 5.39 5.34
N ASP A 183 8.82 5.66 5.06
CA ASP A 183 8.40 6.87 4.36
C ASP A 183 8.77 8.12 5.16
N TRP A 184 8.48 8.12 6.46
CA TRP A 184 8.80 9.25 7.35
C TRP A 184 10.31 9.47 7.47
N ASN A 185 11.09 8.39 7.53
CA ASN A 185 12.55 8.49 7.55
C ASN A 185 13.09 9.06 6.23
N GLY A 186 12.56 8.61 5.09
CA GLY A 186 12.89 9.17 3.78
C GLY A 186 12.52 10.66 3.66
N ALA A 187 11.31 11.03 4.08
CA ALA A 187 10.86 12.42 4.10
C ALA A 187 11.77 13.31 4.98
N ARG A 188 12.13 12.86 6.18
CA ARG A 188 13.04 13.58 7.08
C ARG A 188 14.43 13.74 6.46
N ALA A 189 14.97 12.67 5.86
CA ALA A 189 16.28 12.71 5.21
C ALA A 189 16.28 13.73 4.05
N MET A 190 15.24 13.75 3.22
CA MET A 190 15.08 14.71 2.13
C MET A 190 14.94 16.14 2.63
N ARG A 191 14.12 16.38 3.66
CA ARG A 191 13.99 17.72 4.28
C ARG A 191 15.29 18.22 4.88
N LEU A 192 16.02 17.37 5.60
CA LEU A 192 17.30 17.74 6.21
C LEU A 192 18.32 18.16 5.13
N LYS A 193 18.31 17.48 3.98
CA LYS A 193 19.23 17.73 2.88
C LYS A 193 18.85 18.95 2.03
N TYR A 194 17.56 19.14 1.75
CA TYR A 194 17.08 20.10 0.74
C TYR A 194 16.28 21.28 1.31
N CYS A 195 15.81 21.20 2.55
CA CYS A 195 15.08 22.26 3.25
C CYS A 195 15.72 22.57 4.62
N PRO A 196 17.04 22.84 4.70
CA PRO A 196 17.75 22.92 5.98
C PRO A 196 17.31 24.09 6.88
N LEU A 197 16.62 25.09 6.31
CA LEU A 197 16.09 26.25 7.03
C LEU A 197 14.67 26.03 7.57
N GLU A 198 13.98 24.96 7.16
CA GLU A 198 12.66 24.63 7.68
C GLU A 198 12.74 23.93 9.04
N SER A 199 11.65 23.95 9.81
CA SER A 199 11.57 23.19 11.07
C SER A 199 11.90 21.71 10.84
N LYS A 200 12.66 21.15 11.78
CA LYS A 200 12.95 19.71 11.87
C LYS A 200 11.69 18.91 12.21
N GLU A 201 10.73 19.53 12.89
CA GLU A 201 9.43 18.94 13.11
C GLU A 201 8.59 19.02 11.83
N ILE A 202 8.07 17.87 11.41
CA ILE A 202 7.18 17.80 10.26
C ILE A 202 5.75 17.90 10.79
N SER A 203 5.02 18.96 10.41
CA SER A 203 3.59 19.02 10.73
C SER A 203 2.88 17.89 10.02
N ASN A 204 2.14 17.08 10.77
CA ASN A 204 1.33 15.98 10.26
C ASN A 204 -0.13 16.14 10.72
N ASP A 205 -0.61 17.38 10.71
CA ASP A 205 -2.03 17.67 10.90
C ASP A 205 -2.85 17.37 9.63
N THR A 206 -4.16 17.61 9.68
CA THR A 206 -5.08 17.31 8.58
C THR A 206 -4.91 18.21 7.35
N GLN A 207 -4.19 19.33 7.46
CA GLN A 207 -3.95 20.26 6.37
C GLN A 207 -2.65 19.93 5.62
N HIS A 208 -1.71 19.26 6.26
CA HIS A 208 -0.43 18.91 5.66
C HIS A 208 -0.40 17.44 5.20
N THR A 209 0.05 17.23 3.96
CA THR A 209 0.29 15.90 3.40
C THR A 209 1.71 15.80 2.88
N HIS A 210 2.34 14.69 3.23
CA HIS A 210 3.70 14.38 2.85
C HIS A 210 3.70 13.15 1.96
N LEU A 211 4.42 13.23 0.85
CA LEU A 211 4.59 12.12 -0.07
C LEU A 211 6.08 11.89 -0.32
N VAL A 212 6.43 10.63 -0.49
CA VAL A 212 7.75 10.19 -0.93
C VAL A 212 7.62 9.52 -2.29
N PHE A 213 8.62 9.76 -3.13
CA PHE A 213 8.73 9.19 -4.47
C PHE A 213 9.84 8.14 -4.45
N TYR A 214 9.48 6.89 -4.68
CA TYR A 214 10.39 5.77 -4.72
C TYR A 214 10.82 5.45 -6.15
N LYS A 215 12.07 5.01 -6.29
CA LYS A 215 12.54 4.20 -7.41
C LYS A 215 13.04 2.89 -6.82
N ALA A 216 12.54 1.76 -7.32
CA ALA A 216 12.73 0.45 -6.70
C ALA A 216 12.27 0.51 -5.22
N THR A 217 13.19 0.30 -4.28
CA THR A 217 12.94 0.41 -2.83
C THR A 217 13.54 1.68 -2.21
N THR A 218 14.12 2.57 -3.00
CA THR A 218 14.81 3.77 -2.50
C THR A 218 13.93 5.00 -2.64
N VAL A 219 13.79 5.79 -1.58
CA VAL A 219 13.20 7.13 -1.66
C VAL A 219 14.15 8.04 -2.43
N ILE A 220 13.71 8.53 -3.59
CA ILE A 220 14.47 9.44 -4.46
C ILE A 220 13.85 10.83 -4.56
N GLY A 221 12.67 11.05 -3.99
CA GLY A 221 11.97 12.31 -4.05
C GLY A 221 11.04 12.54 -2.87
N TYR A 222 10.71 13.80 -2.62
CA TYR A 222 9.83 14.22 -1.54
C TYR A 222 8.95 15.40 -1.94
N VAL A 223 7.71 15.37 -1.48
CA VAL A 223 6.72 16.42 -1.71
C VAL A 223 5.99 16.75 -0.43
N HIS A 224 5.86 18.05 -0.14
CA HIS A 224 5.05 18.58 0.94
C HIS A 224 3.95 19.46 0.38
N VAL A 225 2.71 19.08 0.66
CA VAL A 225 1.51 19.79 0.23
C VAL A 225 0.72 20.27 1.44
N GLU A 226 0.27 21.51 1.42
CA GLU A 226 -0.64 22.11 2.39
C GLU A 226 -1.98 22.43 1.72
N PHE A 227 -3.07 21.97 2.32
CA PHE A 227 -4.45 22.23 1.91
C PHE A 227 -5.05 23.31 2.83
N LYS A 228 -4.97 24.58 2.41
CA LYS A 228 -5.50 25.72 3.18
C LYS A 228 -7.03 25.80 3.12
N SER A 229 -7.60 25.37 2.00
CA SER A 229 -9.04 25.21 1.79
C SER A 229 -9.28 24.19 0.67
N ARG A 230 -10.54 23.86 0.36
CA ARG A 230 -10.89 23.02 -0.79
C ARG A 230 -10.41 23.56 -2.14
N GLU A 231 -10.17 24.86 -2.23
CA GLU A 231 -9.78 25.54 -3.47
C GLU A 231 -8.34 26.07 -3.44
N LYS A 232 -7.67 26.01 -2.29
CA LYS A 232 -6.33 26.59 -2.10
C LYS A 232 -5.36 25.54 -1.58
N THR A 233 -4.54 25.04 -2.49
CA THR A 233 -3.44 24.12 -2.20
C THR A 233 -2.10 24.82 -2.43
N LYS A 234 -1.14 24.59 -1.55
CA LYS A 234 0.24 25.07 -1.70
C LYS A 234 1.19 23.87 -1.66
N ILE A 235 2.11 23.79 -2.61
CA ILE A 235 3.25 22.87 -2.54
C ILE A 235 4.41 23.65 -1.90
N HIS A 236 4.83 23.27 -0.70
CA HIS A 236 5.97 23.91 -0.01
C HIS A 236 7.29 23.35 -0.51
N THR A 237 7.33 22.05 -0.79
CA THR A 237 8.54 21.36 -1.23
C THR A 237 8.20 20.36 -2.32
N LEU A 238 8.99 20.34 -3.39
CA LEU A 238 9.02 19.28 -4.39
C LEU A 238 10.47 19.11 -4.81
N VAL A 239 11.08 17.99 -4.45
CA VAL A 239 12.52 17.75 -4.66
C VAL A 239 12.77 16.32 -5.14
N ILE A 240 13.79 16.17 -5.99
CA ILE A 240 14.41 14.90 -6.38
C ILE A 240 15.85 14.92 -5.87
N ASP A 241 16.30 13.78 -5.33
CA ASP A 241 17.65 13.64 -4.80
C ASP A 241 18.69 13.77 -5.92
N HIS A 242 19.81 14.45 -5.65
CA HIS A 242 20.81 14.85 -6.65
C HIS A 242 21.26 13.72 -7.59
N PRO A 243 21.53 12.47 -7.14
CA PRO A 243 21.92 11.39 -8.05
C PRO A 243 20.86 11.03 -9.10
N TYR A 244 19.60 11.44 -8.88
CA TYR A 244 18.45 11.14 -9.73
C TYR A 244 17.96 12.36 -10.53
N GLN A 245 18.62 13.51 -10.38
CA GLN A 245 18.29 14.70 -11.16
C GLN A 245 18.69 14.52 -12.63
N ASN A 246 17.99 15.20 -13.54
CA ASN A 246 18.20 15.12 -14.99
C ASN A 246 17.95 13.74 -15.63
N LEU A 247 17.42 12.77 -14.88
CA LEU A 247 17.02 11.43 -15.38
C LEU A 247 15.52 11.34 -15.71
N GLY A 248 14.81 12.47 -15.77
CA GLY A 248 13.37 12.53 -16.07
C GLY A 248 12.44 12.31 -14.87
N TYR A 249 12.97 11.90 -13.71
CA TYR A 249 12.18 11.65 -12.49
C TYR A 249 11.42 12.87 -11.97
N GLU A 250 11.96 14.08 -12.14
CA GLU A 250 11.28 15.31 -11.70
C GLU A 250 10.01 15.57 -12.54
N LYS A 251 10.08 15.36 -13.85
CA LYS A 251 8.93 15.50 -14.75
C LYS A 251 7.85 14.49 -14.38
N GLU A 252 8.25 13.27 -14.07
CA GLU A 252 7.34 12.21 -13.69
C GLU A 252 6.70 12.45 -12.32
N LEU A 253 7.49 12.89 -11.32
CA LEU A 253 6.95 13.28 -10.02
C LEU A 253 5.92 14.40 -10.14
N LYS A 254 6.20 15.44 -10.95
CA LYS A 254 5.23 16.53 -11.21
C LYS A 254 3.94 15.98 -11.82
N ARG A 255 4.03 15.09 -12.82
CA ARG A 255 2.87 14.44 -13.45
C ARG A 255 2.03 13.66 -12.44
N LEU A 256 2.67 12.86 -11.58
CA LEU A 256 1.98 12.08 -10.56
C LEU A 256 1.31 12.97 -9.52
N ILE A 257 1.98 14.03 -9.05
CA ILE A 257 1.41 14.98 -8.09
C ILE A 257 0.21 15.70 -8.70
N GLU A 258 0.29 16.18 -9.94
CA GLU A 258 -0.85 16.78 -10.64
C GLU A 258 -2.03 15.82 -10.76
N LYS A 259 -1.77 14.56 -11.12
CA LYS A 259 -2.81 13.51 -11.19
C LYS A 259 -3.45 13.29 -9.82
N TRP A 260 -2.64 13.13 -8.77
CA TRP A 260 -3.14 12.90 -7.42
C TRP A 260 -3.94 14.10 -6.89
N LEU A 261 -3.46 15.33 -7.07
CA LEU A 261 -4.18 16.53 -6.66
C LEU A 261 -5.55 16.64 -7.35
N LYS A 262 -5.64 16.30 -8.65
CA LYS A 262 -6.93 16.27 -9.36
C LYS A 262 -7.92 15.26 -8.77
N ILE A 263 -7.44 14.10 -8.33
CA ILE A 263 -8.29 13.07 -7.69
C ILE A 263 -8.72 13.53 -6.28
N LYS A 264 -7.75 14.01 -5.49
CA LYS A 264 -7.95 14.43 -4.10
C LYS A 264 -8.93 15.60 -4.00
N LEU A 265 -8.79 16.62 -4.86
CA LEU A 265 -9.63 17.82 -4.85
C LEU A 265 -11.07 17.57 -5.35
N LYS A 266 -11.29 16.52 -6.14
CA LYS A 266 -12.64 16.06 -6.53
C LYS A 266 -13.36 15.30 -5.42
N GLY A 267 -12.69 14.99 -4.30
CA GLY A 267 -13.24 14.18 -3.22
C GLY A 267 -13.34 12.67 -3.56
N GLU A 268 -12.64 12.21 -4.60
CA GLU A 268 -12.71 10.83 -5.10
C GLU A 268 -11.73 9.87 -4.41
N SER A 269 -10.74 10.37 -3.67
CA SER A 269 -9.85 9.56 -2.83
C SER A 269 -9.42 10.31 -1.56
N ASP A 270 -9.38 9.62 -0.41
CA ASP A 270 -8.76 10.20 0.79
C ASP A 270 -9.54 10.07 2.11
N ALA A 271 -10.48 9.13 2.26
CA ALA A 271 -11.12 8.81 3.55
C ALA A 271 -11.02 7.31 3.84
#